data_AF-A0A837HZJ0-F1
#
_entry.id   AF-A0A837HZJ0-F1
#
_cell.length_a   1.000
_cell.length_b   1.000
_cell.length_c   1.000
_cell.angle_alpha   90.00
_cell.angle_beta   90.00
_cell.angle_gamma   90.00
#
_symmetry.space_group_name_H-M   'P 1'
#
loop_
_entity.id
_entity.type
_entity.pdbx_description
1 polymer ?
#
loop_
_entity_poly.entity_id
_entity_poly.type
_entity_poly.pdbx_seq_one_letter_code
_entity_poly.pdbx_strand_id
1 'polypeptide(L)' 'MSATAQKVDANKDGKIDVLDFNSLMVNWGSTSANNVADFNGDGKVDVFDFNLLMINWTL' A
#
# COMPACT_ATOMS: atom_id res chain seq x y z
N MET A 1 -13.27 -2.39 7.23
CA MET A 1 -12.62 -1.76 6.06
C MET A 1 -13.17 -2.39 4.78
N SER A 2 -13.16 -1.68 3.65
CA SER A 2 -13.41 -2.30 2.34
C SER A 2 -12.27 -3.28 2.01
N ALA A 3 -12.49 -4.22 1.08
CA ALA A 3 -11.43 -5.15 0.65
C ALA A 3 -10.19 -4.41 0.10
N THR A 4 -10.38 -3.25 -0.52
CA THR A 4 -9.29 -2.38 -0.99
C THR A 4 -8.55 -1.75 0.19
N ALA A 5 -9.27 -1.21 1.16
CA ALA A 5 -8.65 -0.61 2.35
C ALA A 5 -7.80 -1.63 3.13
N GLN A 6 -8.25 -2.89 3.21
CA GLN A 6 -7.47 -3.95 3.86
C GLN A 6 -6.17 -4.33 3.12
N LYS A 7 -6.11 -4.12 1.79
CA LYS A 7 -4.86 -4.31 1.03
C LYS A 7 -3.87 -3.17 1.27
N VAL A 8 -4.39 -1.96 1.46
CA VAL A 8 -3.62 -0.72 1.59
C VAL A 8 -3.05 -0.54 3.00
N ASP A 9 -3.72 -1.12 4.02
CA ASP A 9 -3.21 -1.31 5.38
C ASP A 9 -2.04 -2.32 5.37
N ALA A 10 -0.88 -1.84 4.94
CA ALA A 10 0.32 -2.61 4.68
C ALA A 10 0.95 -3.14 5.97
N ASN A 11 0.85 -2.36 7.05
CA ASN A 11 1.38 -2.74 8.35
C ASN A 11 0.39 -3.57 9.20
N LYS A 12 -0.89 -3.66 8.76
CA LYS A 12 -1.99 -4.41 9.38
C LYS A 12 -2.37 -3.91 10.77
N ASP A 13 -2.27 -2.60 11.01
CA ASP A 13 -2.63 -1.98 12.28
C ASP A 13 -4.09 -1.49 12.34
N GLY A 14 -4.82 -1.62 11.24
CA GLY A 14 -6.22 -1.23 11.11
C GLY A 14 -6.45 0.24 10.80
N LYS A 15 -5.37 1.00 10.56
CA LYS A 15 -5.39 2.37 10.04
C LYS A 15 -4.75 2.38 8.67
N ILE A 16 -5.00 3.47 7.95
CA ILE A 16 -4.31 3.78 6.69
C ILE A 16 -3.68 5.14 6.89
N ASP A 17 -2.40 5.15 7.22
CA ASP A 17 -1.68 6.36 7.63
C ASP A 17 -0.21 6.40 7.16
N VAL A 18 0.59 7.23 7.82
CA VAL A 18 2.01 7.43 7.50
C VAL A 18 2.85 6.16 7.63
N LEU A 19 2.43 5.18 8.44
CA LEU A 19 3.14 3.92 8.60
C LEU A 19 2.98 3.01 7.36
N ASP A 20 1.82 3.05 6.70
CA ASP A 20 1.62 2.38 5.42
C ASP A 20 2.38 3.09 4.30
N PHE A 21 2.41 4.43 4.31
CA PHE A 21 3.26 5.20 3.40
C PHE A 21 4.73 4.84 3.55
N ASN A 22 5.24 4.70 4.78
CA ASN A 22 6.61 4.24 5.01
C ASN A 22 6.84 2.84 4.43
N SER A 23 5.88 1.93 4.58
CA SER A 23 5.95 0.58 3.99
C SER A 23 6.02 0.62 2.47
N LEU A 24 5.24 1.50 1.84
CA LEU A 24 5.29 1.78 0.40
C LEU A 24 6.67 2.29 -0.03
N MET A 25 7.19 3.31 0.66
CA MET A 25 8.46 3.96 0.30
C MET A 25 9.68 3.05 0.47
N VAL A 26 9.68 2.18 1.47
CA VAL A 26 10.75 1.17 1.65
C VAL A 26 10.78 0.16 0.50
N ASN A 27 9.62 -0.11 -0.12
CA ASN A 27 9.49 -1.06 -1.22
C ASN A 27 9.46 -0.41 -2.61
N TRP A 28 9.59 0.92 -2.70
CA TRP A 28 9.41 1.65 -3.95
C TRP A 28 10.29 1.11 -5.09
N GLY A 29 9.68 0.83 -6.23
CA GLY A 29 10.34 0.27 -7.41
C GLY A 29 10.65 -1.23 -7.34
N SER A 30 10.29 -1.92 -6.25
CA SER A 30 10.40 -3.38 -6.16
C SER A 30 9.49 -4.05 -7.20
N THR A 31 9.99 -5.10 -7.83
CA THR A 31 9.22 -5.97 -8.74
C THR A 31 9.06 -7.40 -8.21
N SER A 32 9.16 -7.56 -6.89
CA SER A 32 9.03 -8.86 -6.24
C SER A 32 7.56 -9.29 -6.18
N ALA A 33 7.28 -10.55 -6.52
CA ALA A 33 5.95 -11.11 -6.36
C ALA A 33 5.50 -11.07 -4.89
N ASN A 34 4.22 -10.80 -4.66
CA ASN A 34 3.60 -10.69 -3.32
C ASN A 34 4.24 -9.62 -2.42
N ASN A 35 4.70 -8.50 -2.98
CA ASN A 35 5.15 -7.38 -2.17
C ASN A 35 3.98 -6.82 -1.34
N VAL A 36 4.23 -6.54 -0.06
CA VAL A 36 3.20 -6.00 0.84
C VAL A 36 2.72 -4.60 0.44
N ALA A 37 3.50 -3.89 -0.37
CA ALA A 37 3.21 -2.55 -0.87
C ALA A 37 2.68 -2.52 -2.31
N ASP A 38 2.54 -3.68 -2.97
CA ASP A 38 1.89 -3.83 -4.27
C ASP A 38 0.38 -3.99 -4.05
N PHE A 39 -0.29 -2.86 -3.90
CA PHE A 39 -1.69 -2.80 -3.53
C PHE A 39 -2.61 -3.13 -4.70
N ASN A 40 -2.19 -2.79 -5.93
CA ASN A 40 -2.95 -3.07 -7.14
C ASN A 40 -2.74 -4.50 -7.67
N GLY A 41 -1.67 -5.18 -7.27
CA GLY A 41 -1.31 -6.54 -7.65
C GLY A 41 -0.69 -6.67 -9.04
N ASP A 42 -0.07 -5.60 -9.58
CA ASP A 42 0.52 -5.59 -10.92
C ASP A 42 1.98 -6.06 -10.96
N GLY A 43 2.54 -6.40 -9.79
CA GLY A 43 3.90 -6.90 -9.63
C GLY A 43 4.95 -5.80 -9.55
N LYS A 44 4.55 -4.53 -9.37
CA LYS A 44 5.44 -3.39 -9.14
C LYS A 44 4.92 -2.58 -7.97
N VAL A 45 5.84 -1.92 -7.28
CA VAL A 45 5.50 -0.92 -6.26
C VAL A 45 5.78 0.45 -6.86
N ASP A 46 4.73 1.17 -7.26
CA ASP A 46 4.88 2.45 -7.95
C ASP A 46 3.78 3.49 -7.63
N VAL A 47 3.64 4.48 -8.51
CA VAL A 47 2.70 5.60 -8.33
C VAL A 47 1.25 5.15 -8.29
N PHE A 48 0.91 4.00 -8.88
CA PHE A 48 -0.46 3.49 -8.84
C PHE A 48 -0.82 2.96 -7.44
N ASP A 49 0.15 2.35 -6.72
CA ASP A 49 -0.02 1.96 -5.32
C ASP A 49 -0.12 3.20 -4.42
N PHE A 50 0.72 4.21 -4.67
CA PHE A 50 0.60 5.49 -3.97
C PHE A 50 -0.78 6.12 -4.12
N ASN A 51 -1.34 6.12 -5.33
CA ASN A 51 -2.68 6.65 -5.57
C ASN A 51 -3.75 5.88 -4.78
N LEU A 52 -3.65 4.55 -4.71
CA LEU A 52 -4.55 3.72 -3.90
C LEU A 52 -4.43 4.04 -2.40
N LEU A 53 -3.21 4.25 -1.91
CA LEU A 53 -2.96 4.67 -0.53
C LEU A 53 -3.66 5.99 -0.22
N MET A 54 -3.48 7.00 -1.07
CA MET A 54 -4.04 8.34 -0.84
C MET A 54 -5.57 8.37 -0.91
N ILE A 55 -6.19 7.55 -1.78
CA ILE A 55 -7.67 7.47 -1.87
C ILE A 55 -8.28 6.84 -0.62
N ASN A 56 -7.55 5.97 0.06
CA ASN A 56 -8.02 5.27 1.27
C ASN A 56 -7.48 5.88 2.57
N TRP A 57 -6.74 7.01 2.50
CA TRP A 57 -6.08 7.62 3.65
C TRP A 57 -7.07 7.94 4.78
N THR A 58 -6.71 7.57 6.01
CA THR A 58 -7.46 7.84 7.24
C THR A 58 -6.62 8.63 8.25
N LEU A 59 -7.24 9.13 9.31
CA LEU A 59 -6.57 9.83 10.42
C LEU A 59 -6.18 8.86 11.54
#